data_AF-A0A968BME4-F1
#
_entry.id   AF-A0A968BME4-F1
#
_cell.length_a   1.000
_cell.length_b   1.000
_cell.length_c   1.000
_cell.angle_alpha   90.00
_cell.angle_beta   90.00
_cell.angle_gamma   90.00
#
_symmetry.space_group_name_H-M   'P 1'
#
loop_
_entity.id
_entity.type
_entity.pdbx_description
1 polymer ?
#
loop_
_entity_poly.entity_id
_entity_poly.type
_entity_poly.pdbx_seq_one_letter_code
_entity_poly.pdbx_strand_id
1 'polypeptide(L)'
;MRIGNYEVKLQKRLALRGWEAALISILAIVFALLLFALIFILAGVSPLRAYWEIFSYAFANPYGLPLTINRFIFLLLCTSAFIIPYRAGLWNIGMTGQLYVGSLSAFAVLLAFGAKESISAELSAGLLIPLMLGAAALGGAAFGAMA
;
A
#
# COMPACT_ATOMS: atom_id res chain seq x y z
N MET A 1 35.10 -0.49 -14.26
CA MET A 1 36.47 -0.42 -13.72
C MET A 1 36.65 -1.60 -12.76
N ARG A 2 37.65 -2.45 -12.95
CA ARG A 2 37.89 -3.59 -12.06
C ARG A 2 38.82 -3.15 -10.93
N ILE A 3 38.41 -3.36 -9.69
CA ILE A 3 39.24 -3.11 -8.49
C ILE A 3 39.38 -4.46 -7.78
N GLY A 4 40.56 -5.07 -7.86
CA GLY A 4 40.78 -6.44 -7.39
C GLY A 4 39.87 -7.45 -8.11
N ASN A 5 39.13 -8.26 -7.33
CA ASN A 5 38.18 -9.26 -7.85
C ASN A 5 36.78 -8.70 -8.13
N TYR A 6 36.53 -7.40 -7.87
CA TYR A 6 35.21 -6.79 -8.04
C TYR A 6 35.14 -5.94 -9.30
N GLU A 7 34.08 -6.13 -10.08
CA GLU A 7 33.82 -5.34 -11.28
C GLU A 7 32.86 -4.20 -10.97
N VAL A 8 33.40 -3.00 -10.79
CA VAL A 8 32.61 -1.79 -10.54
C VAL A 8 32.07 -1.28 -11.88
N LYS A 9 30.75 -1.37 -12.08
CA LYS A 9 30.04 -0.78 -13.22
C LYS A 9 29.38 0.53 -12.79
N LEU A 10 29.82 1.64 -13.37
CA LEU A 10 29.14 2.93 -13.24
C LEU A 10 27.92 2.92 -14.16
N GLN A 11 26.73 2.80 -13.58
CA GLN A 11 25.49 2.98 -14.31
C GLN A 11 24.96 4.40 -14.11
N LYS A 12 24.61 5.08 -15.20
CA LYS A 12 23.93 6.37 -15.13
C LYS A 12 22.56 6.14 -14.49
N ARG A 13 22.34 6.70 -13.31
CA ARG A 13 21.01 6.68 -12.67
C ARG A 13 20.05 7.46 -13.57
N LEU A 14 18.94 6.83 -13.98
CA LEU A 14 17.82 7.57 -14.55
C LEU A 14 17.30 8.50 -13.45
N ALA A 15 17.68 9.76 -13.52
CA ALA A 15 17.11 10.81 -12.69
C ALA A 15 16.00 11.47 -13.50
N LEU A 16 14.77 11.00 -13.28
CA LEU A 16 13.60 11.67 -13.84
C LEU A 16 13.50 13.07 -13.25
N ARG A 17 13.29 14.06 -14.11
CA ARG A 17 12.92 15.41 -13.67
C ARG A 17 11.50 15.35 -13.08
N GLY A 18 11.20 16.22 -12.11
CA GLY A 18 9.89 16.20 -11.43
C GLY A 18 8.69 16.26 -12.38
N TRP A 19 8.81 16.99 -13.50
CA TRP A 19 7.77 17.08 -14.52
C TRP A 19 7.61 15.78 -15.34
N GLU A 20 8.70 15.05 -15.59
CA GLU A 20 8.66 13.76 -16.30
C GLU A 20 7.90 12.74 -15.44
N ALA A 21 8.17 12.72 -14.14
CA ALA A 21 7.47 11.88 -13.18
C ALA A 21 5.97 12.24 -13.07
N ALA A 22 5.63 13.54 -13.09
CA ALA A 22 4.25 13.99 -13.10
C ALA A 22 3.52 13.57 -14.38
N LEU A 23 4.17 13.73 -15.55
CA LEU A 23 3.61 13.32 -16.83
C LEU A 23 3.34 11.82 -16.89
N ILE A 24 4.29 11.00 -16.44
CA ILE A 24 4.12 9.54 -16.36
C ILE A 24 2.91 9.19 -15.48
N SER A 25 2.77 9.83 -14.32
CA SER A 25 1.64 9.62 -13.41
C SER A 25 0.30 10.00 -14.06
N ILE A 26 0.23 11.13 -14.75
CA ILE A 26 -0.99 11.58 -15.44
C ILE A 26 -1.37 10.59 -16.55
N LEU A 27 -0.39 10.16 -17.36
CA LEU A 27 -0.62 9.18 -18.42
C LEU A 27 -1.11 7.84 -17.86
N ALA A 28 -0.55 7.38 -16.74
CA ALA A 28 -1.01 6.17 -16.07
C ALA A 28 -2.46 6.28 -15.59
N ILE A 29 -2.87 7.43 -15.03
CA ILE A 29 -4.26 7.69 -14.61
C ILE A 29 -5.19 7.67 -15.81
N VAL A 30 -4.84 8.37 -16.91
CA VAL A 30 -5.65 8.38 -18.14
C VAL A 30 -5.80 6.98 -18.70
N PHE A 31 -4.71 6.21 -18.77
CA PHE A 31 -4.75 4.83 -19.25
C PHE A 31 -5.62 3.93 -18.38
N ALA A 32 -5.54 4.06 -17.05
CA ALA A 32 -6.41 3.34 -16.13
C ALA A 32 -7.89 3.68 -16.36
N LEU A 33 -8.23 4.96 -16.53
CA LEU A 33 -9.59 5.37 -16.87
C LEU A 33 -10.02 4.74 -18.20
N LEU A 34 -9.23 4.81 -19.26
CA LEU A 34 -9.59 4.17 -20.54
C LEU A 34 -9.83 2.66 -20.41
N LEU A 35 -9.00 1.96 -19.63
CA LEU A 35 -9.17 0.53 -19.38
C LEU A 35 -10.48 0.23 -18.64
N PHE A 36 -10.82 0.99 -17.61
CA PHE A 36 -12.09 0.83 -16.89
C PHE A 36 -13.29 1.22 -17.76
N ALA A 37 -13.15 2.17 -18.69
CA ALA A 37 -14.21 2.55 -19.61
C ALA A 37 -14.56 1.36 -20.51
N LEU A 38 -13.56 0.60 -20.98
CA LEU A 38 -13.77 -0.63 -21.72
C LEU A 38 -14.55 -1.66 -20.89
N ILE A 39 -14.19 -1.84 -19.61
CA ILE A 39 -14.91 -2.75 -18.71
C ILE A 39 -16.38 -2.33 -18.56
N PHE A 40 -16.66 -1.03 -18.42
CA PHE A 40 -18.04 -0.53 -18.33
C PHE A 40 -18.83 -0.78 -19.61
N ILE A 41 -18.23 -0.57 -20.79
CA ILE A 41 -18.86 -0.88 -22.08
C ILE A 41 -19.20 -2.36 -22.18
N LEU A 42 -18.26 -3.24 -21.79
CA LEU A 42 -18.48 -4.70 -21.77
C LEU A 42 -19.60 -5.11 -20.80
N ALA A 43 -19.77 -4.37 -19.71
CA ALA A 43 -20.86 -4.55 -18.76
C ALA A 43 -22.19 -3.89 -19.18
N GLY A 44 -22.25 -3.24 -20.36
CA GLY A 44 -23.45 -2.54 -20.85
C GLY A 44 -23.75 -1.23 -20.12
N VAL A 45 -22.78 -0.65 -19.39
CA VAL A 45 -22.92 0.60 -18.64
C VAL A 45 -22.24 1.73 -19.40
N SER A 46 -22.87 2.90 -19.50
CA SER A 46 -22.23 4.06 -20.14
C SER A 46 -21.04 4.55 -19.29
N PRO A 47 -19.81 4.63 -19.84
CA PRO A 47 -18.63 4.99 -19.05
C PRO A 47 -18.73 6.36 -18.39
N LEU A 48 -19.26 7.36 -19.12
CA LEU A 48 -19.44 8.70 -18.56
C LEU A 48 -20.35 8.70 -17.33
N ARG A 49 -21.45 7.93 -17.36
CA ARG A 49 -22.34 7.82 -16.21
C ARG A 49 -21.68 7.07 -15.07
N ALA A 50 -20.96 5.98 -15.34
CA ALA A 50 -20.22 5.25 -14.32
C ALA A 50 -19.19 6.16 -13.62
N TYR A 51 -18.39 6.93 -14.37
CA TYR A 51 -17.47 7.89 -13.78
C TYR A 51 -18.21 8.97 -13.01
N TRP A 52 -19.28 9.54 -13.56
CA TRP A 52 -20.07 10.54 -12.86
C TRP A 52 -20.53 10.05 -11.49
N GLU A 53 -21.05 8.83 -11.40
CA GLU A 53 -21.46 8.23 -10.12
C GLU A 53 -20.27 8.01 -9.18
N ILE A 54 -19.14 7.49 -9.67
CA ILE A 54 -17.93 7.26 -8.86
C ILE A 54 -17.38 8.57 -8.28
N PHE A 55 -17.22 9.60 -9.11
CA PHE A 55 -16.69 10.89 -8.69
C PHE A 55 -17.69 11.65 -7.81
N SER A 56 -18.99 11.61 -8.13
CA SER A 56 -20.02 12.23 -7.29
C SER A 56 -20.09 11.57 -5.92
N TYR A 57 -20.00 10.24 -5.86
CA TYR A 57 -19.91 9.54 -4.59
C TYR A 57 -18.62 9.92 -3.84
N ALA A 58 -17.47 9.90 -4.50
CA ALA A 58 -16.19 10.17 -3.84
C ALA A 58 -16.07 11.61 -3.29
N PHE A 59 -16.62 12.61 -3.98
CA PHE A 59 -16.37 14.02 -3.65
C PHE A 59 -17.60 14.79 -3.16
N ALA A 60 -18.81 14.47 -3.63
CA ALA A 60 -20.04 15.21 -3.30
C ALA A 60 -20.91 14.50 -2.25
N ASN A 61 -20.60 13.26 -1.89
CA ASN A 61 -21.32 12.53 -0.85
C ASN A 61 -20.66 12.73 0.54
N PRO A 62 -21.43 13.07 1.60
CA PRO A 62 -20.92 13.22 2.96
C PRO A 62 -20.16 12.02 3.52
N TYR A 63 -20.50 10.80 3.07
CA TYR A 63 -19.84 9.56 3.47
C TYR A 63 -18.66 9.19 2.56
N GLY A 64 -18.72 9.58 1.29
CA GLY A 64 -17.73 9.18 0.30
C GLY A 64 -16.40 9.92 0.42
N LEU A 65 -16.43 11.21 0.77
CA LEU A 65 -15.19 11.99 0.93
C LEU A 65 -14.32 11.47 2.10
N PRO A 66 -14.85 11.25 3.31
CA PRO A 66 -14.08 10.66 4.41
C PRO A 66 -13.51 9.27 4.05
N LEU A 67 -14.30 8.43 3.38
CA LEU A 67 -13.87 7.09 2.97
C LEU A 67 -12.74 7.15 1.93
N THR A 68 -12.83 8.10 0.98
CA THR A 68 -11.80 8.33 -0.04
C THR A 68 -10.50 8.79 0.61
N ILE A 69 -10.56 9.75 1.55
CA ILE A 69 -9.40 10.23 2.30
C ILE A 69 -8.79 9.10 3.14
N ASN A 70 -9.61 8.30 3.82
CA ASN A 70 -9.13 7.20 4.64
C ASN A 70 -8.34 6.17 3.81
N ARG A 71 -8.89 5.77 2.65
CA ARG A 71 -8.21 4.88 1.69
C ARG A 71 -6.94 5.51 1.12
N PHE A 72 -6.98 6.81 0.81
CA PHE A 72 -5.81 7.54 0.33
C PHE A 72 -4.67 7.52 1.35
N ILE A 73 -4.93 7.85 2.61
CA ILE A 73 -3.93 7.83 3.69
C ILE A 73 -3.32 6.43 3.82
N PHE A 74 -4.16 5.39 3.78
CA PHE A 74 -3.71 4.00 3.86
C PHE A 74 -2.76 3.63 2.70
N LEU A 75 -3.12 3.96 1.46
CA LEU A 75 -2.27 3.71 0.28
C LEU A 75 -1.01 4.58 0.27
N LEU A 76 -1.09 5.81 0.77
CA LEU A 76 0.06 6.71 0.92
C LEU A 76 1.09 6.12 1.89
N LEU A 77 0.65 5.57 3.02
CA LEU A 77 1.52 4.90 3.99
C LEU A 77 2.17 3.65 3.40
N CYS A 78 1.40 2.82 2.67
CA CYS A 78 1.93 1.66 1.94
C CYS A 78 3.04 2.08 0.97
N THR A 79 2.79 3.11 0.17
CA THR A 79 3.76 3.63 -0.80
C THR A 79 4.99 4.19 -0.11
N SER A 80 4.81 4.90 1.01
CA SER A 80 5.92 5.46 1.79
C SER A 80 6.83 4.36 2.36
N ALA A 81 6.25 3.27 2.86
CA ALA A 81 7.00 2.11 3.32
C ALA A 81 7.76 1.41 2.18
N PHE A 82 7.18 1.37 0.98
CA PHE A 82 7.78 0.77 -0.21
C PHE A 82 8.99 1.53 -0.77
N ILE A 83 8.99 2.86 -0.69
CA ILE A 83 10.02 3.71 -1.34
C ILE A 83 11.44 3.37 -0.86
N ILE A 84 11.61 2.95 0.40
CA ILE A 84 12.93 2.62 0.96
C ILE A 84 13.49 1.33 0.31
N PRO A 85 12.81 0.16 0.35
CA PRO A 85 13.23 -1.04 -0.38
C PRO A 85 13.39 -0.82 -1.89
N TYR A 86 12.48 -0.06 -2.50
CA TYR A 86 12.55 0.24 -3.94
C TYR A 86 13.84 0.96 -4.31
N ARG A 87 14.32 1.88 -3.47
CA ARG A 87 15.62 2.55 -3.66
C ARG A 87 16.81 1.61 -3.56
N ALA A 88 16.67 0.48 -2.86
CA ALA A 88 17.65 -0.60 -2.81
C ALA A 88 17.52 -1.61 -3.97
N GLY A 89 16.60 -1.38 -4.91
CA GLY A 89 16.35 -2.27 -6.05
C GLY A 89 15.41 -3.45 -5.73
N LEU A 90 14.80 -3.48 -4.55
CA LEU A 90 13.83 -4.49 -4.18
C LEU A 90 12.44 -4.08 -4.69
N TRP A 91 11.94 -4.80 -5.68
CA TRP A 91 10.60 -4.60 -6.21
C TRP A 91 9.60 -5.49 -5.48
N ASN A 92 8.49 -4.92 -4.99
CA ASN A 92 7.50 -5.63 -4.19
C ASN A 92 6.09 -5.18 -4.61
N ILE A 93 5.34 -6.10 -5.23
CA ILE A 93 3.99 -5.85 -5.76
C ILE A 93 2.91 -6.08 -4.68
N GLY A 94 3.19 -6.90 -3.66
CA GLY A 94 2.24 -7.43 -2.68
C GLY A 94 2.07 -6.59 -1.41
N MET A 95 2.34 -5.27 -1.46
CA MET A 95 2.37 -4.38 -0.29
C MET A 95 1.07 -4.39 0.53
N THR A 96 -0.09 -4.38 -0.13
CA THR A 96 -1.39 -4.45 0.57
C THR A 96 -1.57 -5.77 1.30
N GLY A 97 -1.11 -6.89 0.72
CA GLY A 97 -1.09 -8.20 1.36
C GLY A 97 -0.23 -8.21 2.63
N GLN A 98 0.96 -7.61 2.58
CA GLN A 98 1.83 -7.48 3.77
C GLN A 98 1.17 -6.69 4.89
N LEU A 99 0.44 -5.63 4.54
CA LEU A 99 -0.31 -4.85 5.51
C LEU A 99 -1.46 -5.65 6.14
N TYR A 100 -2.19 -6.44 5.35
CA TYR A 100 -3.24 -7.31 5.86
C TYR A 100 -2.67 -8.41 6.77
N VAL A 101 -1.61 -9.10 6.36
CA VAL A 101 -0.96 -10.15 7.17
C VAL A 101 -0.37 -9.55 8.44
N GLY A 102 0.34 -8.43 8.37
CA GLY A 102 0.86 -7.73 9.54
C GLY A 102 -0.26 -7.31 10.50
N SER A 103 -1.38 -6.80 9.98
CA SER A 103 -2.55 -6.46 10.79
C SER A 103 -3.12 -7.70 11.49
N LEU A 104 -3.30 -8.81 10.76
CA LEU A 104 -3.76 -10.08 11.34
C LEU A 104 -2.81 -10.59 12.43
N SER A 105 -1.49 -10.53 12.22
CA SER A 105 -0.50 -10.92 13.22
C SER A 105 -0.54 -10.03 14.47
N ALA A 106 -0.78 -8.73 14.32
CA ALA A 106 -0.97 -7.82 15.45
C ALA A 106 -2.22 -8.18 16.27
N PHE A 107 -3.35 -8.40 15.60
CA PHE A 107 -4.60 -8.78 16.27
C PHE A 107 -4.55 -10.19 16.86
N ALA A 108 -3.76 -11.11 16.28
CA ALA A 108 -3.52 -12.42 16.87
C ALA A 108 -2.84 -12.31 18.24
N VAL A 109 -1.88 -11.40 18.40
CA VAL A 109 -1.26 -11.09 19.71
C VAL A 109 -2.30 -10.55 20.69
N LEU A 110 -3.13 -9.60 20.26
CA LEU A 110 -4.20 -9.05 21.10
C LEU A 110 -5.17 -10.15 21.55
N LEU A 111 -5.55 -11.06 20.66
CA LEU A 111 -6.42 -12.19 21.00
C LEU A 111 -5.74 -13.18 21.94
N ALA A 112 -4.43 -13.43 21.76
CA ALA A 112 -3.67 -14.37 22.56
C ALA A 112 -3.42 -13.87 24.00
N PHE A 113 -3.22 -12.56 24.19
CA PHE A 113 -2.78 -11.98 25.48
C PHE A 113 -3.70 -10.90 26.07
N GLY A 114 -4.71 -10.46 25.32
CA GLY A 114 -5.51 -9.27 25.66
C GLY A 114 -7.02 -9.50 25.76
N ALA A 115 -7.56 -10.58 25.21
CA ALA A 115 -9.01 -10.77 25.17
C ALA A 115 -9.39 -12.24 25.09
N LYS A 116 -9.59 -12.87 26.25
CA LYS A 116 -10.56 -13.97 26.33
C LYS A 116 -11.71 -13.71 27.30
N GLU A 117 -11.50 -13.07 28.46
CA GLU A 117 -12.61 -12.93 29.42
C GLU A 117 -12.69 -11.62 30.24
N SER A 118 -11.73 -10.69 30.16
CA SER A 118 -11.83 -9.41 30.89
C SER A 118 -11.18 -8.25 30.17
N ILE A 119 -11.78 -7.06 30.32
CA ILE A 119 -11.40 -5.77 29.72
C ILE A 119 -9.98 -5.32 30.14
N SER A 120 -9.35 -6.02 31.09
CA SER A 120 -7.94 -5.93 31.41
C SER A 120 -7.15 -6.99 30.64
N ALA A 121 -6.37 -6.56 29.65
CA ALA A 121 -5.33 -7.41 29.07
C ALA A 121 -4.45 -8.00 30.20
N GLU A 122 -4.10 -9.29 30.10
CA GLU A 122 -3.20 -9.94 31.07
C GLU A 122 -1.83 -9.23 31.12
N LEU A 123 -1.48 -8.58 30.00
CA LEU A 123 -0.32 -7.73 29.83
C LEU A 123 -0.68 -6.25 29.90
N SER A 124 0.17 -5.44 30.55
CA SER A 124 0.03 -3.99 30.51
C SER A 124 0.08 -3.48 29.06
N ALA A 125 -0.68 -2.42 28.76
CA ALA A 125 -0.70 -1.81 27.42
C ALA A 125 0.70 -1.42 26.92
N GLY A 126 1.59 -1.06 27.85
CA GLY A 126 2.98 -0.73 27.56
C GLY A 126 3.80 -1.89 27.00
N LEU A 127 3.47 -3.15 27.32
CA LEU A 127 4.13 -4.32 26.75
C LEU A 127 3.35 -4.93 25.58
N LEU A 128 2.02 -4.85 25.63
CA LEU A 128 1.14 -5.39 24.59
C LEU A 128 1.34 -4.70 23.24
N ILE A 129 1.37 -3.35 23.22
CA ILE A 129 1.51 -2.57 21.98
C ILE A 129 2.84 -2.89 21.27
N PRO A 130 4.01 -2.88 21.94
CA PRO A 130 5.26 -3.33 21.31
C PRO A 130 5.21 -4.76 20.77
N LEU A 131 4.56 -5.69 21.48
CA LEU A 131 4.44 -7.07 21.03
C LEU A 131 3.59 -7.17 19.75
N MET A 132 2.48 -6.44 19.69
CA MET A 132 1.62 -6.33 18.51
C MET A 132 2.39 -5.74 17.32
N LEU A 133 3.17 -4.67 17.54
CA LEU A 133 4.01 -4.06 16.51
C LEU A 133 5.09 -5.03 16.01
N GLY A 134 5.74 -5.75 16.93
CA GLY A 134 6.71 -6.79 16.59
C GLY A 134 6.10 -7.91 15.76
N ALA A 135 4.95 -8.43 16.16
CA ALA A 135 4.22 -9.44 15.40
C ALA A 135 3.76 -8.93 14.03
N ALA A 136 3.31 -7.67 13.94
CA ALA A 136 2.95 -7.06 12.67
C ALA A 136 4.13 -6.98 11.70
N ALA A 137 5.27 -6.53 12.21
CA ALA A 137 6.50 -6.42 11.43
C ALA A 137 6.98 -7.81 10.95
N LEU A 138 6.98 -8.81 11.84
CA LEU A 138 7.38 -10.18 11.50
C LEU A 138 6.42 -10.84 10.51
N GLY A 139 5.10 -10.70 10.71
CA GLY A 139 4.09 -11.26 9.81
C GLY A 139 4.15 -10.61 8.42
N GLY A 140 4.25 -9.29 8.36
CA GLY A 140 4.43 -8.55 7.11
C GLY A 140 5.74 -8.93 6.40
N ALA A 141 6.85 -9.02 7.13
CA ALA A 141 8.14 -9.42 6.58
C ALA A 141 8.14 -10.88 6.07
N ALA A 142 7.53 -11.80 6.80
CA ALA A 142 7.41 -13.21 6.39
C ALA A 142 6.61 -13.34 5.09
N PHE A 143 5.46 -12.65 5.00
CA PHE A 143 4.69 -12.62 3.75
C PHE A 143 5.46 -11.94 2.62
N GLY A 144 6.21 -10.89 2.92
CA GLY A 144 7.05 -10.22 1.94
C GLY A 144 8.24 -11.02 1.43
N ALA A 145 8.76 -11.94 2.24
CA ALA A 145 9.82 -12.85 1.83
C ALA A 145 9.34 -13.94 0.85
N MET A 146 8.02 -14.13 0.69
CA MET A 146 7.45 -15.11 -0.24
C MET A 146 7.27 -14.57 -1.67
N ALA A 147 7.45 -13.26 -1.88
CA ALA A 147 7.26 -12.58 -3.16
C ALA A 147 8.59 -12.38 -3.90
#